data_AF-A0A0F9D3Q1-F1
#
_entry.id   AF-A0A0F9D3Q1-F1
#
_cell.length_a   1.000
_cell.length_b   1.000
_cell.length_c   1.000
_cell.angle_alpha   90.00
_cell.angle_beta   90.00
_cell.angle_gamma   90.00
#
_symmetry.space_group_name_H-M   'P 1'
#
loop_
_entity.id
_entity.type
_entity.pdbx_description
1 polymer ?
#
loop_
_entity_poly.entity_id
_entity_poly.type
_entity_poly.pdbx_seq_one_letter_code
_entity_poly.pdbx_strand_id
1 'polypeptide(L)'
;MAASKLRRERRKHQFVLEDQYDFRPTYRLFEDADTDRPPGSIAIISGRAAKTGIINKNRRYYSKEVFEKSVGKAQTKIAEGSMIGELDHPDWDASLKTTTIKFTKLYLEDDQNDPERPFVAFEGIVLDNDHGRQLLSLLEAGVKVGMSTRGSGKRRVGNVAGEEDVTII
;
A
#
# COMPACT_ATOMS: atom_id res chain seq x y z
N MET A 1 39.86 10.41 -10.67
CA MET A 1 38.77 10.85 -9.76
C MET A 1 37.37 10.86 -10.38
N ALA A 2 37.17 10.69 -11.70
CA ALA A 2 35.82 10.73 -12.31
C ALA A 2 35.02 9.41 -12.22
N ALA A 3 35.70 8.25 -12.09
CA ALA A 3 35.04 6.94 -12.07
C ALA A 3 34.34 6.58 -10.74
N SER A 4 34.66 7.26 -9.62
CA SER A 4 34.04 6.97 -8.32
C SER A 4 32.74 7.75 -8.08
N LYS A 5 32.52 8.88 -8.79
CA LYS A 5 31.24 9.61 -8.76
C LYS A 5 30.15 8.86 -9.55
N LEU A 6 30.47 8.28 -10.71
CA LEU A 6 29.50 7.48 -11.50
C LEU A 6 29.08 6.16 -10.83
N ARG A 7 29.92 5.62 -9.93
CA ARG A 7 29.62 4.35 -9.22
C ARG A 7 28.68 4.54 -8.03
N ARG A 8 28.42 5.77 -7.60
CA ARG A 8 27.62 6.08 -6.41
C ARG A 8 26.10 6.17 -6.69
N GLU A 9 25.69 6.31 -7.95
CA GLU A 9 24.27 6.41 -8.35
C GLU A 9 23.57 5.06 -8.61
N ARG A 10 24.29 3.93 -8.53
CA ARG A 10 23.73 2.58 -8.77
C ARG A 10 23.46 1.76 -7.50
N ARG A 11 23.38 2.37 -6.32
CA ARG A 11 22.84 1.64 -5.15
C ARG A 11 21.32 1.51 -5.33
N LYS A 12 20.81 0.27 -5.25
CA LYS A 12 19.40 0.01 -4.93
C LYS A 12 19.14 0.73 -3.61
N HIS A 13 18.65 1.95 -3.68
CA HIS A 13 18.24 2.64 -2.48
C HIS A 13 16.89 2.03 -2.09
N GLN A 14 16.88 1.38 -0.93
CA GLN A 14 15.65 1.00 -0.25
C GLN A 14 14.99 2.30 0.21
N PHE A 15 14.29 2.96 -0.69
CA PHE A 15 13.48 4.13 -0.36
C PHE A 15 12.07 3.65 -0.10
N VAL A 16 11.55 3.96 1.09
CA VAL A 16 10.14 3.70 1.41
C VAL A 16 9.29 4.56 0.48
N LEU A 17 8.57 3.88 -0.41
CA LEU A 17 7.61 4.47 -1.34
C LEU A 17 6.32 4.88 -0.62
N GLU A 18 6.40 5.69 0.44
CA GLU A 18 5.25 6.33 1.06
C GLU A 18 4.44 7.07 -0.01
N ASP A 19 3.22 6.60 -0.18
CA ASP A 19 2.14 7.26 -0.88
C ASP A 19 1.13 7.69 0.19
N GLN A 20 0.38 8.76 -0.04
CA GLN A 20 -0.76 9.08 0.80
C GLN A 20 -1.97 9.22 -0.09
N TYR A 21 -2.72 8.14 -0.21
CA TYR A 21 -3.96 8.11 -0.95
C TYR A 21 -5.16 8.24 0.00
N ASP A 22 -6.26 8.86 -0.46
CA ASP A 22 -7.50 8.95 0.32
C ASP A 22 -8.07 7.54 0.46
N PHE A 23 -7.90 6.98 1.65
CA PHE A 23 -8.28 5.62 1.95
C PHE A 23 -9.69 5.62 2.52
N ARG A 24 -10.59 5.00 1.76
CA ARG A 24 -11.98 4.79 2.15
C ARG A 24 -12.23 3.30 2.13
N PRO A 25 -11.75 2.56 3.14
CA PRO A 25 -12.01 1.14 3.18
C PRO A 25 -13.49 0.88 3.39
N THR A 26 -13.93 -0.26 2.89
CA THR A 26 -15.11 -0.93 3.41
C THR A 26 -14.66 -2.08 4.29
N TYR A 27 -15.39 -2.35 5.36
CA TYR A 27 -15.12 -3.48 6.24
C TYR A 27 -16.42 -4.15 6.66
N ARG A 28 -16.32 -5.42 7.02
CA ARG A 28 -17.41 -6.21 7.60
C ARG A 28 -16.86 -7.02 8.76
N LEU A 29 -17.49 -6.90 9.92
CA LEU A 29 -17.17 -7.72 11.08
C LEU A 29 -17.54 -9.17 10.80
N PHE A 30 -16.73 -10.11 11.30
CA PHE A 30 -17.13 -11.50 11.36
C PHE A 30 -18.15 -11.70 12.49
N GLU A 31 -19.21 -12.44 12.20
CA GLU A 31 -20.22 -12.84 13.17
C GLU A 31 -19.97 -14.28 13.65
N ASP A 32 -20.57 -14.68 14.77
CA ASP A 32 -20.42 -16.04 15.31
C ASP A 32 -20.93 -17.13 14.34
N ALA A 33 -21.82 -16.76 13.42
CA ALA A 33 -22.35 -17.64 12.38
C ALA A 33 -21.39 -17.81 11.18
N ASP A 34 -20.35 -16.98 11.03
CA ASP A 34 -19.39 -17.06 9.93
C ASP A 34 -18.47 -18.27 10.13
N THR A 35 -18.79 -19.35 9.42
CA THR A 35 -18.02 -20.61 9.49
C THR A 35 -16.69 -20.57 8.72
N ASP A 36 -16.52 -19.59 7.85
CA ASP A 36 -15.31 -19.35 7.04
C ASP A 36 -14.35 -18.33 7.67
N ARG A 37 -14.68 -17.81 8.87
CA ARG A 37 -13.84 -16.86 9.61
C ARG A 37 -12.42 -17.42 9.82
N PRO A 38 -11.38 -16.78 9.27
CA PRO A 38 -10.01 -17.17 9.56
C PRO A 38 -9.71 -17.01 11.06
N PRO A 39 -9.13 -18.02 11.74
CA PRO A 39 -8.77 -17.89 13.14
C PRO A 39 -7.89 -16.67 13.42
N GLY A 40 -8.16 -15.96 14.51
CA GLY A 40 -7.42 -14.75 14.89
C GLY A 40 -7.73 -13.51 14.04
N SER A 41 -8.87 -13.47 13.34
CA SER A 41 -9.36 -12.29 12.62
C SER A 41 -10.68 -11.78 13.19
N ILE A 42 -10.97 -10.48 13.04
CA ILE A 42 -12.21 -9.82 13.52
C ILE A 42 -13.05 -9.23 12.40
N ALA A 43 -12.45 -8.91 11.26
CA ALA A 43 -13.16 -8.34 10.12
C ALA A 43 -12.47 -8.70 8.82
N ILE A 44 -13.23 -8.64 7.72
CA ILE A 44 -12.68 -8.43 6.39
C ILE A 44 -12.64 -6.94 6.07
N ILE A 45 -11.63 -6.52 5.33
CA ILE A 45 -11.43 -5.13 4.89
C ILE A 45 -10.99 -5.10 3.44
N SER A 46 -11.53 -4.17 2.66
CA SER A 46 -11.10 -3.92 1.29
C SER A 46 -11.06 -2.43 0.99
N GLY A 47 -10.31 -2.04 -0.03
CA GLY A 47 -10.21 -0.64 -0.41
C GLY A 47 -9.17 -0.37 -1.48
N ARG A 48 -8.96 0.92 -1.75
CA ARG A 48 -7.96 1.42 -2.70
C ARG A 48 -6.70 1.84 -1.96
N ALA A 49 -5.56 1.34 -2.41
CA ALA A 49 -4.25 1.61 -1.82
C ALA A 49 -3.48 2.72 -2.53
N ALA A 50 -3.65 2.84 -3.85
CA ALA A 50 -2.99 3.86 -4.66
C ALA A 50 -3.75 4.11 -5.96
N LYS A 51 -3.48 5.23 -6.62
CA LYS A 51 -3.92 5.55 -7.98
C LYS A 51 -2.71 5.57 -8.91
N THR A 52 -2.79 4.88 -10.03
CA THR A 52 -1.68 4.84 -11.01
C THR A 52 -1.59 6.14 -11.80
N GLY A 53 -0.41 6.47 -12.31
CA GLY A 53 -0.26 7.54 -13.31
C GLY A 53 -0.55 8.96 -12.81
N ILE A 54 -0.47 9.21 -11.50
CA ILE A 54 -0.64 10.54 -10.90
C ILE A 54 0.58 10.94 -10.08
N ILE A 55 0.76 12.24 -9.88
CA ILE A 55 1.70 12.78 -8.89
C ILE A 55 0.99 12.76 -7.53
N ASN A 56 1.53 12.02 -6.57
CA ASN A 56 0.94 11.93 -5.23
C ASN A 56 1.36 13.10 -4.31
N LYS A 57 0.85 13.10 -3.07
CA LYS A 57 1.15 14.14 -2.06
C LYS A 57 2.65 14.28 -1.74
N ASN A 58 3.44 13.24 -1.97
CA ASN A 58 4.89 13.21 -1.75
C ASN A 58 5.70 13.59 -3.01
N ARG A 59 5.05 14.20 -4.02
CA ARG A 59 5.63 14.53 -5.34
C ARG A 59 6.25 13.32 -6.05
N ARG A 60 5.65 12.14 -5.89
CA ARG A 60 6.08 10.90 -6.54
C ARG A 60 5.10 10.50 -7.63
N TYR A 61 5.64 10.03 -8.74
CA TYR A 61 4.88 9.47 -9.84
C TYR A 61 5.22 7.99 -10.01
N TYR A 62 4.17 7.17 -10.10
CA TYR A 62 4.26 5.73 -10.35
C TYR A 62 3.46 5.42 -11.60
N SER A 63 4.10 4.83 -12.61
CA SER A 63 3.40 4.40 -13.82
C SER A 63 2.53 3.16 -13.53
N LYS A 64 1.58 2.88 -14.43
CA LYS A 64 0.77 1.66 -14.38
C LYS A 64 1.66 0.41 -14.35
N GLU A 65 2.69 0.37 -15.18
CA GLU A 65 3.62 -0.78 -15.30
C GLU A 65 4.43 -1.01 -14.02
N VAL A 66 4.72 0.05 -13.26
CA VAL A 66 5.39 -0.07 -11.94
C VAL A 66 4.46 -0.76 -10.95
N PHE A 67 3.18 -0.39 -10.94
CA PHE A 67 2.20 -1.05 -10.08
C PHE A 67 1.90 -2.48 -10.52
N GLU A 68 1.75 -2.76 -11.81
CA GLU A 68 1.58 -4.13 -12.34
C GLU A 68 2.69 -5.06 -11.86
N LYS A 69 3.95 -4.62 -11.99
CA LYS A 69 5.12 -5.39 -11.53
C LYS A 69 5.13 -5.56 -10.00
N SER A 70 4.71 -4.54 -9.26
CA SER A 70 4.70 -4.58 -7.79
C SER A 70 3.60 -5.49 -7.26
N VAL A 71 2.41 -5.42 -7.86
CA VAL A 71 1.28 -6.31 -7.61
C VAL A 71 1.67 -7.76 -7.93
N GLY A 72 2.32 -8.01 -9.07
CA GLY A 72 2.81 -9.35 -9.43
C GLY A 72 3.79 -9.93 -8.40
N LYS A 73 4.72 -9.11 -7.89
CA LYS A 73 5.65 -9.53 -6.83
C LYS A 73 4.98 -9.74 -5.48
N ALA A 74 3.91 -8.98 -5.19
CA ALA A 74 3.17 -9.12 -3.94
C ALA A 74 2.44 -10.46 -3.85
N GLN A 75 2.09 -11.08 -4.99
CA GLN A 75 1.35 -12.35 -5.01
C GLN A 75 2.06 -13.45 -4.23
N THR A 76 3.38 -13.57 -4.35
CA THR A 76 4.17 -14.54 -3.57
C THR A 76 4.04 -14.28 -2.06
N LYS A 77 4.17 -13.02 -1.64
CA LYS A 77 4.04 -12.65 -0.22
C LYS A 77 2.63 -12.87 0.32
N ILE A 78 1.61 -12.64 -0.50
CA ILE A 78 0.21 -12.89 -0.14
C ILE A 78 -0.02 -14.39 0.03
N ALA A 79 0.45 -15.20 -0.93
CA ALA A 79 0.34 -16.66 -0.87
C ALA A 79 1.06 -17.25 0.36
N GLU A 80 2.21 -16.68 0.74
CA GLU A 80 2.96 -17.04 1.94
C GLU A 80 2.39 -16.45 3.24
N GLY A 81 1.39 -15.55 3.16
CA GLY A 81 0.83 -14.85 4.32
C GLY A 81 1.76 -13.80 4.95
N SER A 82 2.81 -13.37 4.25
CA SER A 82 3.81 -12.41 4.70
C SER A 82 3.55 -10.97 4.24
N MET A 83 2.47 -10.73 3.48
CA MET A 83 2.01 -9.38 3.12
C MET A 83 1.11 -8.81 4.23
N ILE A 84 1.67 -7.87 4.99
CA ILE A 84 1.04 -7.31 6.20
C ILE A 84 0.92 -5.78 6.15
N GLY A 85 -0.03 -5.25 6.91
CA GLY A 85 -0.25 -3.81 7.12
C GLY A 85 -0.29 -3.47 8.61
N GLU A 86 0.11 -2.25 8.94
CA GLU A 86 0.17 -1.70 10.29
C GLU A 86 -0.81 -0.53 10.43
N LEU A 87 -1.34 -0.30 11.64
CA LEU A 87 -2.26 0.80 11.91
C LEU A 87 -1.59 2.17 11.82
N ASP A 88 -0.31 2.25 12.19
CA ASP A 88 0.48 3.48 12.13
C ASP A 88 1.87 3.18 11.55
N HIS A 89 2.57 4.25 11.16
CA HIS A 89 3.92 4.15 10.60
C HIS A 89 4.99 4.19 11.69
N PRO A 90 5.75 3.10 11.89
CA PRO A 90 7.08 3.23 12.47
C PRO A 90 8.03 3.95 11.48
N ASP A 91 9.05 4.62 12.03
CA ASP A 91 10.16 5.24 11.26
C ASP A 91 10.99 4.22 10.43
N TRP A 92 10.81 2.91 10.67
CA TRP A 92 11.63 1.82 10.09
C TRP A 92 10.77 0.65 9.55
N ASP A 93 11.41 -0.51 9.33
CA ASP A 93 10.79 -1.76 8.83
C ASP A 93 9.49 -2.13 9.57
N ALA A 94 8.58 -2.82 8.86
CA ALA A 94 7.32 -3.24 9.43
C ALA A 94 7.50 -4.16 10.64
N SER A 95 6.78 -3.88 11.73
CA SER A 95 6.91 -4.64 12.97
C SER A 95 5.80 -5.68 13.08
N LEU A 96 6.18 -6.93 13.34
CA LEU A 96 5.21 -8.01 13.56
C LEU A 96 4.28 -7.71 14.75
N LYS A 97 4.76 -6.96 15.76
CA LYS A 97 4.00 -6.59 16.95
C LYS A 97 2.84 -5.63 16.65
N THR A 98 3.01 -4.80 15.63
CA THR A 98 2.06 -3.73 15.23
C THR A 98 1.21 -4.13 14.03
N THR A 99 1.33 -5.40 13.59
CA THR A 99 0.55 -5.93 12.48
C THR A 99 -0.94 -5.85 12.78
N THR A 100 -1.68 -5.21 11.88
CA THR A 100 -3.10 -4.91 12.00
C THR A 100 -3.91 -5.64 10.93
N ILE A 101 -3.38 -5.68 9.70
CA ILE A 101 -4.03 -6.30 8.55
C ILE A 101 -3.11 -7.36 7.96
N LYS A 102 -3.67 -8.52 7.61
CA LYS A 102 -3.02 -9.48 6.69
C LYS A 102 -3.73 -9.42 5.35
N PHE A 103 -3.01 -9.03 4.31
CA PHE A 103 -3.58 -8.89 2.97
C PHE A 103 -3.84 -10.26 2.33
N THR A 104 -5.00 -10.41 1.71
CA THR A 104 -5.44 -11.63 1.02
C THR A 104 -5.52 -11.45 -0.48
N LYS A 105 -5.70 -10.22 -0.98
CA LYS A 105 -5.61 -9.89 -2.40
C LYS A 105 -5.00 -8.51 -2.61
N LEU A 106 -4.33 -8.35 -3.74
CA LEU A 106 -3.85 -7.07 -4.27
C LEU A 106 -3.93 -7.14 -5.79
N TYR A 107 -4.60 -6.17 -6.41
CA TYR A 107 -4.87 -6.19 -7.85
C TYR A 107 -5.04 -4.78 -8.41
N LEU A 108 -5.02 -4.64 -9.74
CA LEU A 108 -5.43 -3.41 -10.40
C LEU A 108 -6.93 -3.45 -10.67
N GLU A 109 -7.62 -2.38 -10.29
CA GLU A 109 -9.05 -2.17 -10.50
C GLU A 109 -9.25 -0.98 -11.43
N ASP A 110 -10.03 -1.15 -12.49
CA ASP A 110 -10.31 -0.08 -13.44
C ASP A 110 -11.06 1.08 -12.76
N ASP A 111 -10.68 2.32 -13.08
CA ASP A 111 -11.46 3.49 -12.71
C ASP A 111 -12.39 3.86 -13.87
N GLN A 112 -13.69 3.73 -13.65
CA GLN A 112 -14.69 4.09 -14.65
C GLN A 112 -14.59 5.56 -15.10
N ASN A 113 -14.06 6.46 -14.25
CA ASN A 113 -13.89 7.87 -14.58
C ASN A 113 -12.53 8.19 -15.23
N ASP A 114 -11.57 7.28 -15.15
CA ASP A 114 -10.21 7.45 -15.70
C ASP A 114 -9.60 6.08 -16.03
N PRO A 115 -10.04 5.42 -17.12
CA PRO A 115 -9.63 4.05 -17.48
C PRO A 115 -8.13 3.90 -17.75
N GLU A 116 -7.46 4.99 -18.12
CA GLU A 116 -6.01 5.03 -18.34
C GLU A 116 -5.22 4.90 -17.03
N ARG A 117 -5.87 5.17 -15.89
CA ARG A 117 -5.26 5.19 -14.56
C ARG A 117 -6.04 4.30 -13.60
N PRO A 118 -5.90 2.96 -13.65
CA PRO A 118 -6.53 2.09 -12.66
C PRO A 118 -6.06 2.41 -11.22
N PHE A 119 -6.83 1.95 -10.24
CA PHE A 119 -6.41 1.92 -8.84
C PHE A 119 -5.65 0.63 -8.54
N VAL A 120 -4.77 0.68 -7.55
CA VAL A 120 -4.35 -0.52 -6.82
C VAL A 120 -5.39 -0.77 -5.74
N ALA A 121 -6.10 -1.88 -5.82
CA ALA A 121 -7.09 -2.31 -4.83
C ALA A 121 -6.58 -3.50 -4.03
N PHE A 122 -7.11 -3.66 -2.82
CA PHE A 122 -6.74 -4.75 -1.93
C PHE A 122 -7.95 -5.34 -1.21
N GLU A 123 -7.78 -6.59 -0.76
CA GLU A 123 -8.59 -7.23 0.27
C GLU A 123 -7.67 -7.76 1.36
N GLY A 124 -8.18 -7.85 2.58
CA GLY A 124 -7.45 -8.41 3.71
C GLY A 124 -8.37 -8.78 4.86
N ILE A 125 -7.75 -9.37 5.87
CA ILE A 125 -8.37 -9.62 7.16
C ILE A 125 -7.75 -8.70 8.21
N VAL A 126 -8.59 -8.12 9.05
CA VAL A 126 -8.16 -7.39 10.25
C VAL A 126 -7.92 -8.41 11.35
N LEU A 127 -6.74 -8.36 11.97
CA LEU A 127 -6.36 -9.29 13.03
C LEU A 127 -7.10 -8.98 14.34
N ASP A 128 -7.45 -10.03 15.08
CA ASP A 128 -8.05 -9.91 16.42
C ASP A 128 -6.98 -9.57 17.47
N ASN A 129 -6.45 -8.35 17.40
CA ASN A 129 -5.50 -7.82 18.36
C ASN A 129 -5.82 -6.36 18.68
N ASP A 130 -5.08 -5.76 19.62
CA ASP A 130 -5.31 -4.39 20.08
C ASP A 130 -5.33 -3.38 18.91
N HIS A 131 -4.40 -3.52 17.97
CA HIS A 131 -4.31 -2.61 16.81
C HIS A 131 -5.45 -2.82 15.81
N GLY A 132 -5.87 -4.06 15.56
CA GLY A 132 -7.03 -4.36 14.72
C GLY A 132 -8.32 -3.79 15.30
N ARG A 133 -8.54 -3.98 16.60
CA ARG A 133 -9.69 -3.41 17.30
C ARG A 133 -9.66 -1.88 17.32
N GLN A 134 -8.47 -1.29 17.47
CA GLN A 134 -8.29 0.16 17.39
C GLN A 134 -8.59 0.69 15.98
N LEU A 135 -8.13 0.01 14.91
CA LEU A 135 -8.47 0.37 13.53
C LEU A 135 -9.99 0.41 13.34
N LEU A 136 -10.68 -0.66 13.76
CA LEU A 136 -12.13 -0.75 13.60
C LEU A 136 -12.86 0.35 14.38
N SER A 137 -12.44 0.63 15.62
CA SER A 137 -13.02 1.70 16.42
C SER A 137 -12.90 3.08 15.74
N LEU A 138 -11.75 3.36 15.10
CA LEU A 138 -11.55 4.59 14.32
C LEU A 138 -12.47 4.64 13.11
N LEU A 139 -12.58 3.54 12.35
CA LEU A 139 -13.44 3.46 11.18
C LEU A 139 -14.93 3.58 11.55
N GLU A 140 -15.37 2.92 12.63
CA GLU A 140 -16.74 3.00 13.17
C GLU A 140 -17.11 4.43 13.60
N ALA A 141 -16.15 5.16 14.18
CA ALA A 141 -16.32 6.56 14.57
C ALA A 141 -16.28 7.54 13.37
N GLY A 142 -16.13 7.05 12.14
CA GLY A 142 -16.05 7.87 10.93
C GLY A 142 -14.72 8.62 10.78
N VAL A 143 -13.67 8.21 11.49
CA VAL A 143 -12.33 8.79 11.34
C VAL A 143 -11.78 8.42 9.96
N LYS A 144 -11.34 9.44 9.21
CA LYS A 144 -10.68 9.24 7.92
C LYS A 144 -9.26 8.71 8.15
N VAL A 145 -9.05 7.44 7.86
CA VAL A 145 -7.73 6.81 7.86
C VAL A 145 -7.14 6.95 6.46
N GLY A 146 -5.84 7.26 6.34
CA GLY A 146 -5.12 7.27 5.07
C GLY A 146 -4.48 5.92 4.77
N MET A 147 -4.20 5.61 3.50
CA MET A 147 -3.38 4.44 3.14
C MET A 147 -2.04 4.94 2.64
N SER A 148 -1.00 4.29 3.15
CA SER A 148 0.36 4.52 2.72
C SER A 148 1.05 3.21 2.45
N THR A 149 1.60 3.14 1.26
CA THR A 149 2.26 1.94 0.77
C THR A 149 3.76 2.02 1.01
N ARG A 150 4.41 0.86 1.05
CA ARG A 150 5.86 0.77 1.14
C ARG A 150 6.36 -0.14 0.03
N GLY A 151 7.46 0.26 -0.59
CA GLY A 151 8.10 -0.50 -1.64
C GLY A 151 9.55 -0.06 -1.79
N SER A 152 10.29 -0.68 -2.70
CA SER A 152 11.65 -0.26 -3.05
C SER A 152 11.81 -0.27 -4.56
N GLY A 153 12.56 0.70 -5.09
CA GLY A 153 12.64 0.91 -6.52
C GLY A 153 13.83 1.78 -6.91
N LYS A 154 14.05 1.88 -8.22
CA LYS A 154 14.91 2.94 -8.76
C LYS A 154 14.08 4.20 -8.85
N ARG A 155 14.73 5.36 -8.76
CA ARG A 155 14.07 6.64 -8.89
C ARG A 155 14.90 7.58 -9.74
N ARG A 156 14.24 8.52 -10.41
CA ARG A 156 14.86 9.68 -11.05
C ARG A 156 14.02 10.92 -10.78
N VAL A 157 14.64 12.08 -10.79
CA VAL A 157 13.91 13.35 -10.79
C VAL A 157 13.63 13.75 -12.24
N GLY A 158 12.46 14.30 -12.52
CA GLY A 158 12.13 14.76 -13.87
C GLY A 158 10.84 15.56 -13.91
N ASN A 159 10.39 15.85 -15.13
CA ASN A 159 9.12 16.50 -15.39
C ASN A 159 8.02 15.46 -15.66
N VAL A 160 6.83 15.65 -15.06
CA VAL A 160 5.63 14.85 -15.34
C VAL A 160 4.46 15.81 -15.51
N ALA A 161 3.77 15.75 -16.65
CA ALA A 161 2.59 16.57 -16.95
C ALA A 161 2.80 18.08 -16.71
N GLY A 162 4.01 18.60 -16.95
CA GLY A 162 4.35 20.00 -16.76
C GLY A 162 4.89 20.33 -15.36
N GLU A 163 4.81 19.42 -14.39
CA GLU A 163 5.41 19.62 -13.07
C GLU A 163 6.88 19.20 -13.03
N GLU A 164 7.74 20.10 -12.57
CA GLU A 164 9.16 19.86 -12.36
C GLU A 164 9.45 19.23 -10.98
N ASP A 165 10.68 18.75 -10.77
CA ASP A 165 11.14 18.14 -9.51
C ASP A 165 10.27 16.98 -9.01
N VAL A 166 9.66 16.22 -9.93
CA VAL A 166 8.86 15.03 -9.60
C VAL A 166 9.79 13.83 -9.46
N THR A 167 9.63 13.08 -8.37
CA THR A 167 10.31 11.79 -8.19
C THR A 167 9.57 10.72 -8.98
N ILE A 168 10.11 10.34 -10.12
CA ILE A 168 9.60 9.28 -11.00
C ILE A 168 10.19 7.95 -10.55
N ILE A 169 9.32 7.00 -10.24
CA ILE A 169 9.65 5.63 -9.83
C ILE A 169 9.49 4.68 -11.00
#